data_AF-A0A538EZB3-F1
#
_entry.id   AF-A0A538EZB3-F1
#
_cell.length_a   1.000
_cell.length_b   1.000
_cell.length_c   1.000
_cell.angle_alpha   90.00
_cell.angle_beta   90.00
_cell.angle_gamma   90.00
#
_symmetry.space_group_name_H-M   'P 1'
#
loop_
_entity.id
_entity.type
_entity.pdbx_description
1 polymer ?
#
loop_
_entity_poly.entity_id
_entity_poly.type
_entity_poly.pdbx_seq_one_letter_code
_entity_poly.pdbx_strand_id
1 'polypeptide(L)'
;MVAATTTFAATRATTSRTAAPSGNDHLIGGKGRDVLKGGPGNDTIDARDGQVDTINCGSGDDQVKADRKDHVAHNCEHVKRS
;
A
#
# COMPACT_ATOMS: atom_id res chain seq x y z
N MET A 1 15.58 27.66 -7.16
CA MET A 1 14.90 26.51 -6.54
C MET A 1 13.46 26.55 -6.99
N VAL A 2 13.11 25.82 -8.06
CA VAL A 2 11.74 25.83 -8.59
C VAL A 2 11.00 24.64 -8.00
N ALA A 3 9.89 24.94 -7.34
CA ALA A 3 8.98 23.98 -6.72
C ALA A 3 8.42 23.01 -7.78
N ALA A 4 8.61 21.71 -7.55
CA ALA A 4 7.91 20.68 -8.30
C ALA A 4 6.49 20.57 -7.73
N THR A 5 5.53 21.29 -8.33
CA THR A 5 4.11 20.94 -8.22
C THR A 5 3.88 19.68 -9.04
N THR A 6 4.21 18.53 -8.46
CA THR A 6 3.85 17.24 -9.04
C THR A 6 2.44 16.91 -8.57
N THR A 7 1.46 17.22 -9.41
CA THR A 7 0.09 16.74 -9.28
C THR A 7 0.12 15.20 -9.41
N PHE A 8 0.32 14.48 -8.30
CA PHE A 8 0.15 13.03 -8.27
C PHE A 8 -1.34 12.71 -8.19
N ALA A 9 -2.00 12.76 -9.35
CA ALA A 9 -3.29 12.13 -9.53
C ALA A 9 -3.07 10.61 -9.60
N ALA A 10 -3.53 9.90 -8.55
CA ALA A 10 -3.75 8.47 -8.51
C ALA A 10 -2.62 7.63 -9.13
N THR A 11 -1.52 7.46 -8.40
CA THR A 11 -0.55 6.42 -8.73
C THR A 11 -1.25 5.08 -8.66
N ARG A 12 -1.65 4.52 -9.81
CA ARG A 12 -1.95 3.09 -9.92
C ARG A 12 -0.63 2.38 -9.70
N ALA A 13 -0.27 2.14 -8.44
CA ALA A 13 0.92 1.39 -8.08
C ALA A 13 0.66 -0.07 -8.42
N THR A 14 0.85 -0.42 -9.69
CA THR A 14 1.09 -1.79 -10.10
C THR A 14 2.50 -2.14 -9.64
N THR A 15 2.58 -3.04 -8.66
CA THR A 15 3.68 -3.99 -8.37
C THR A 15 4.88 -3.64 -7.47
N SER A 16 5.05 -4.55 -6.50
CA SER A 16 6.23 -5.28 -6.00
C SER A 16 7.40 -4.60 -5.26
N ARG A 17 7.60 -3.27 -5.24
CA ARG A 17 8.72 -2.73 -4.42
C ARG A 17 8.74 -1.24 -4.07
N THR A 18 7.85 -0.42 -4.62
CA THR A 18 7.92 1.03 -4.47
C THR A 18 7.00 1.51 -3.34
N ALA A 19 7.56 2.30 -2.43
CA ALA A 19 6.78 3.06 -1.46
C ALA A 19 5.98 4.14 -2.20
N ALA A 20 4.70 4.28 -1.86
CA ALA A 20 3.90 5.39 -2.32
C ALA A 20 4.45 6.71 -1.72
N PRO A 21 4.28 7.83 -2.43
CA PRO A 21 4.64 9.15 -1.94
C PRO A 21 3.74 9.56 -0.76
N SER A 22 3.99 10.71 -0.15
CA SER A 22 3.09 11.21 0.88
C SER A 22 1.72 11.56 0.28
N GLY A 23 0.63 11.08 0.86
CA GLY A 23 -0.72 11.31 0.37
C GLY A 23 -1.67 10.18 0.75
N ASN A 24 -2.89 10.22 0.22
CA ASN A 24 -3.83 9.12 0.35
C ASN A 24 -3.75 8.28 -0.92
N ASP A 25 -3.01 7.18 -0.89
CA ASP A 25 -2.73 6.37 -2.06
C ASP A 25 -3.56 5.08 -2.10
N HIS A 26 -3.80 4.58 -3.32
CA HIS A 26 -4.51 3.33 -3.54
C HIS A 26 -3.55 2.32 -4.18
N LEU A 27 -3.10 1.35 -3.37
CA LEU A 27 -2.14 0.33 -3.76
C LEU A 27 -2.84 -1.00 -4.04
N ILE A 28 -2.40 -1.70 -5.09
CA ILE A 28 -2.91 -3.03 -5.45
C ILE A 28 -1.71 -3.95 -5.64
N GLY A 29 -1.66 -5.06 -4.88
CA GLY A 29 -0.60 -6.08 -4.91
C GLY A 29 -0.19 -6.46 -6.32
N GLY A 30 -1.18 -6.84 -7.13
CA GLY A 30 -0.93 -7.44 -8.43
C GLY A 30 -1.07 -8.93 -8.32
N LYS A 31 -0.27 -9.69 -9.07
CA LYS A 31 -0.19 -11.15 -8.94
C LYS A 31 1.22 -11.51 -8.54
N GLY A 32 1.37 -12.42 -7.58
CA GLY A 32 2.67 -12.92 -7.15
C GLY A 32 2.95 -12.55 -5.71
N ARG A 33 4.20 -12.71 -5.27
CA ARG A 33 4.59 -12.25 -3.93
C ARG A 33 5.00 -10.80 -4.02
N ASP A 34 4.20 -9.92 -3.43
CA ASP A 34 4.36 -8.48 -3.52
C ASP A 34 4.86 -7.86 -2.21
N VAL A 35 5.55 -6.73 -2.36
CA VAL A 35 5.94 -5.87 -1.24
C VAL A 35 5.27 -4.51 -1.43
N LEU A 36 4.23 -4.26 -0.64
CA LEU A 36 3.41 -3.05 -0.68
C LEU A 36 3.83 -2.10 0.43
N LYS A 37 4.03 -0.83 0.08
CA LYS A 37 4.46 0.23 0.99
C LYS A 37 3.61 1.48 0.77
N GLY A 38 2.72 1.82 1.70
CA GLY A 38 1.83 2.98 1.59
C GLY A 38 2.56 4.32 1.71
N GLY A 39 3.45 4.46 2.69
CA GLY A 39 4.10 5.73 2.97
C GLY A 39 3.29 6.58 3.95
N PRO A 40 3.54 7.90 4.04
CA PRO A 40 2.80 8.78 4.93
C PRO A 40 1.45 9.21 4.34
N GLY A 41 0.36 9.06 5.09
CA GLY A 41 -0.99 9.50 4.74
C GLY A 41 -2.00 8.36 4.94
N ASN A 42 -3.23 8.53 4.45
CA ASN A 42 -4.28 7.53 4.67
C ASN A 42 -4.42 6.65 3.43
N ASP A 43 -3.74 5.51 3.45
CA ASP A 43 -3.62 4.64 2.29
C ASP A 43 -4.67 3.54 2.25
N THR A 44 -4.99 3.08 1.05
CA THR A 44 -5.85 1.92 0.80
C THR A 44 -5.09 0.86 0.02
N ILE A 45 -4.84 -0.29 0.62
CA ILE A 45 -4.03 -1.37 0.06
C ILE A 45 -4.89 -2.62 -0.15
N ASP A 46 -4.90 -3.17 -1.38
CA ASP A 46 -5.56 -4.45 -1.71
C ASP A 46 -4.54 -5.48 -2.20
N ALA A 47 -4.27 -6.48 -1.37
CA ALA A 47 -3.32 -7.57 -1.56
C ALA A 47 -4.01 -8.95 -1.64
N ARG A 48 -5.30 -8.99 -1.97
CA ARG A 48 -6.07 -10.25 -2.04
C ARG A 48 -5.87 -10.95 -3.38
N ASP A 49 -4.65 -11.38 -3.65
CA ASP A 49 -4.30 -12.06 -4.89
C ASP A 49 -4.15 -13.59 -4.74
N GLY A 50 -4.26 -14.09 -3.51
CA GLY A 50 -4.06 -15.49 -3.19
C GLY A 50 -2.59 -15.88 -3.11
N GLN A 51 -1.65 -14.97 -2.84
CA GLN A 51 -0.23 -15.22 -2.59
C GLN A 51 0.22 -14.69 -1.23
N VAL A 52 1.51 -14.83 -0.92
CA VAL A 52 2.06 -14.34 0.36
C VAL A 52 2.71 -12.99 0.10
N ASP A 53 2.07 -11.94 0.59
CA ASP A 53 2.51 -10.56 0.42
C ASP A 53 3.08 -9.96 1.70
N THR A 54 3.88 -8.93 1.54
CA THR A 54 4.41 -8.11 2.65
C THR A 54 3.88 -6.69 2.52
N ILE A 55 3.12 -6.24 3.50
CA ILE A 55 2.46 -4.93 3.47
C ILE A 55 2.99 -4.07 4.63
N ASN A 56 3.39 -2.85 4.32
CA ASN A 56 3.78 -1.83 5.28
C ASN A 56 3.00 -0.56 4.94
N CYS A 57 2.09 -0.12 5.81
CA CYS A 57 1.20 0.96 5.45
C CYS A 57 1.92 2.29 5.60
N GLY A 58 2.38 2.61 6.79
CA GLY A 58 3.33 3.71 6.98
C GLY A 58 2.90 4.48 8.19
N SER A 59 2.61 5.76 8.01
CA SER A 59 2.07 6.60 9.09
C SER A 59 0.81 7.27 8.60
N GLY A 60 -0.29 7.13 9.34
CA GLY A 60 -1.58 7.68 8.97
C GLY A 60 -2.68 6.74 9.42
N ASP A 61 -3.83 6.81 8.77
CA ASP A 61 -4.94 5.89 9.01
C ASP A 61 -5.15 5.01 7.77
N ASP A 62 -4.58 3.80 7.82
CA ASP A 62 -4.42 2.94 6.65
C ASP A 62 -5.41 1.77 6.63
N GLN A 63 -5.98 1.51 5.46
CA GLN A 63 -6.91 0.41 5.20
C GLN A 63 -6.27 -0.66 4.34
N VAL A 64 -6.17 -1.87 4.87
CA VAL A 64 -5.59 -3.02 4.16
C VAL A 64 -6.61 -4.13 4.00
N LYS A 65 -6.73 -4.64 2.78
CA LYS A 65 -7.36 -5.93 2.49
C LYS A 65 -6.25 -6.89 2.11
N ALA A 66 -6.08 -7.92 2.91
CA ALA A 66 -5.03 -8.91 2.77
C ALA A 66 -5.64 -10.32 2.85
N ASP A 67 -4.89 -11.31 2.42
CA ASP A 67 -5.20 -12.70 2.65
C ASP A 67 -4.66 -13.16 4.02
N ARG A 68 -5.19 -14.26 4.53
CA ARG A 68 -4.75 -14.81 5.84
C ARG A 68 -3.26 -15.14 5.93
N LYS A 69 -2.60 -15.33 4.79
CA LYS A 69 -1.19 -15.72 4.70
C LYS A 69 -0.25 -14.53 4.52
N ASP A 70 -0.77 -13.30 4.48
CA ASP A 70 0.04 -12.11 4.28
C ASP A 70 0.68 -11.59 5.55
N HIS A 71 1.87 -11.03 5.37
CA HIS A 71 2.65 -10.37 6.38
C HIS A 71 2.33 -8.87 6.37
N VAL A 72 1.28 -8.50 7.10
CA VAL A 72 0.90 -7.10 7.32
C VAL A 72 1.65 -6.54 8.53
N ALA A 73 2.37 -5.45 8.33
CA ALA A 73 3.10 -4.76 9.39
C ALA A 73 2.14 -4.16 10.43
N HIS A 74 2.66 -3.88 11.62
CA HIS A 74 1.84 -3.45 12.76
C HIS A 74 1.40 -1.98 12.65
N ASN A 75 1.99 -1.23 11.74
CA ASN A 75 1.66 0.14 11.42
C ASN A 75 0.55 0.23 10.35
N CYS A 76 -0.38 -0.71 10.38
CA CYS A 76 -1.55 -0.77 9.53
C CYS A 76 -2.77 -0.90 10.45
N GLU A 77 -3.64 0.09 10.44
CA GLU A 77 -4.68 0.28 11.44
C GLU A 77 -5.92 -0.58 11.14
N HIS A 78 -6.36 -0.57 9.88
CA HIS A 78 -7.59 -1.24 9.45
C HIS A 78 -7.30 -2.42 8.52
N VAL A 79 -6.87 -3.54 9.12
CA VAL A 79 -6.52 -4.76 8.37
C VAL A 79 -7.68 -5.76 8.34
N LYS A 80 -8.22 -6.02 7.13
CA LYS A 80 -9.18 -7.11 6.88
C LYS A 80 -8.47 -8.28 6.22
N ARG A 81 -8.48 -9.43 6.89
CA ARG A 81 -7.94 -10.70 6.37
C ARG A 81 -9.08 -11.60 5.90
N SER A 82 -9.07 -11.99 4.63
CA SER A 82 -10.01 -12.99 4.06
C SER A 82 -9.32 -14.34 3.81
#